data_AF-A0A9D6QZX8-F1
#
_entry.id   AF-A0A9D6QZX8-F1
#
_cell.length_a   1.000
_cell.length_b   1.000
_cell.length_c   1.000
_cell.angle_alpha   90.00
_cell.angle_beta   90.00
_cell.angle_gamma   90.00
#
_symmetry.space_group_name_H-M   'P 1'
#
loop_
_entity.id
_entity.type
_entity.pdbx_description
1 polymer ?
#
loop_
_entity_poly.entity_id
_entity_poly.type
_entity_poly.pdbx_seq_one_letter_code
_entity_poly.pdbx_strand_id
1 'polypeptide(L)'
;IYVMNADGTNQQKLTNNSTYNVEPTWSPDGTKIAFASYQSGSYDIYTMNSDGTNQQRLTNTSVNERSLVWSPDGTKIVFKADDGSWNGNTDEIYAINIDGTNRQRLTNNSAEDNYPSWSRDGKKIIFDSKRDGNYEIYVMNADGTSQIRLTNNSSDDRKPSCWSPN
;
A
#
# COMPACT_ATOMS: atom_id res chain seq x y z
N ILE A 1 11.40 -11.52 4.01
CA ILE A 1 10.04 -11.93 4.38
C ILE A 1 10.07 -13.36 4.93
N TYR A 2 9.39 -13.58 6.06
CA TYR A 2 9.20 -14.88 6.69
C TYR A 2 7.69 -15.12 6.87
N VAL A 3 7.28 -16.38 6.86
CA VAL A 3 5.96 -16.82 7.30
C VAL A 3 6.11 -17.75 8.50
N MET A 4 5.14 -17.73 9.40
CA MET A 4 5.07 -18.64 10.56
C MET A 4 3.60 -18.81 10.95
N ASN A 5 3.30 -19.86 11.70
CA ASN A 5 1.99 -20.03 12.34
C ASN A 5 1.75 -18.92 13.37
N ALA A 6 0.49 -18.64 13.70
CA ALA A 6 0.12 -17.60 14.68
C ALA A 6 0.68 -17.87 16.09
N ASP A 7 0.97 -19.13 16.42
CA ASP A 7 1.62 -19.54 17.65
C ASP A 7 3.16 -19.41 17.63
N GLY A 8 3.73 -18.92 16.52
CA GLY A 8 5.17 -18.74 16.33
C GLY A 8 5.90 -19.98 15.80
N THR A 9 5.22 -21.10 15.56
CA THR A 9 5.83 -22.32 15.01
C THR A 9 5.95 -22.28 13.49
N ASN A 10 6.66 -23.25 12.90
CA ASN A 10 6.83 -23.41 11.45
C ASN A 10 7.35 -22.16 10.73
N GLN A 11 8.34 -21.46 11.32
CA GLN A 11 8.95 -20.31 10.68
C GLN A 11 9.70 -20.74 9.40
N GLN A 12 9.33 -20.12 8.28
CA GLN A 12 9.95 -20.33 6.97
C GLN A 12 10.36 -19.00 6.36
N LYS A 13 11.59 -18.95 5.81
CA LYS A 13 12.07 -17.82 5.02
C LYS A 13 11.56 -17.93 3.59
N LEU A 14 10.91 -16.87 3.08
CA LEU A 14 10.32 -16.87 1.74
C LEU A 14 11.16 -16.12 0.70
N THR A 15 11.89 -15.08 1.10
CA THR A 15 12.75 -14.29 0.20
C THR A 15 14.22 -14.55 0.50
N ASN A 16 15.01 -14.97 -0.49
CA ASN A 16 16.42 -15.35 -0.32
C ASN A 16 17.43 -14.38 -0.95
N ASN A 17 16.98 -13.27 -1.52
CA ASN A 17 17.86 -12.23 -2.05
C ASN A 17 18.51 -11.41 -0.92
N SER A 18 19.63 -10.74 -1.22
CA SER A 18 20.39 -9.89 -0.29
C SER A 18 19.82 -8.46 -0.18
N THR A 19 18.65 -8.21 -0.75
CA THR A 19 18.03 -6.88 -0.82
C THR A 19 17.00 -6.68 0.29
N TYR A 20 16.64 -5.43 0.54
CA TYR A 20 15.59 -5.12 1.51
C TYR A 20 14.22 -5.53 0.96
N ASN A 21 13.52 -6.40 1.69
CA ASN A 21 12.12 -6.76 1.42
C ASN A 21 11.32 -6.46 2.68
N VAL A 22 10.31 -5.59 2.57
CA VAL A 22 9.62 -4.97 3.69
C VAL A 22 8.11 -4.94 3.45
N GLU A 23 7.35 -4.67 4.52
CA GLU A 23 5.90 -4.43 4.47
C GLU A 23 5.10 -5.53 3.75
N PRO A 24 5.26 -6.81 4.15
CA PRO A 24 4.45 -7.87 3.56
C PRO A 24 2.97 -7.71 3.95
N THR A 25 2.09 -8.01 3.00
CA THR A 25 0.65 -8.06 3.21
C THR A 25 0.05 -9.28 2.50
N TRP A 26 -0.88 -9.95 3.18
CA TRP A 26 -1.56 -11.14 2.66
C TRP A 26 -2.69 -10.75 1.70
N SER A 27 -2.84 -11.52 0.63
CA SER A 27 -4.08 -11.48 -0.16
C SER A 27 -5.27 -11.92 0.70
N PRO A 28 -6.49 -11.46 0.41
CA PRO A 28 -7.67 -11.78 1.22
C PRO A 28 -7.99 -13.28 1.32
N ASP A 29 -7.60 -14.05 0.30
CA ASP A 29 -7.74 -15.51 0.24
C ASP A 29 -6.57 -16.27 0.90
N GLY A 30 -5.54 -15.57 1.39
CA GLY A 30 -4.36 -16.15 2.00
C GLY A 30 -3.42 -16.90 1.05
N THR A 31 -3.63 -16.82 -0.26
CA THR A 31 -2.82 -17.60 -1.23
C THR A 31 -1.57 -16.88 -1.69
N LYS A 32 -1.50 -15.55 -1.51
CA LYS A 32 -0.40 -14.69 -1.97
C LYS A 32 0.05 -13.71 -0.91
N ILE A 33 1.27 -13.25 -1.07
CA ILE A 33 1.89 -12.18 -0.30
C ILE A 33 2.34 -11.11 -1.27
N ALA A 34 1.97 -9.85 -1.02
CA ALA A 34 2.58 -8.69 -1.66
C ALA A 34 3.58 -8.05 -0.71
N PHE A 35 4.67 -7.48 -1.22
CA PHE A 35 5.70 -6.82 -0.42
C PHE A 35 6.46 -5.76 -1.25
N ALA A 36 7.07 -4.80 -0.57
CA ALA A 36 7.97 -3.84 -1.21
C ALA A 36 9.41 -4.39 -1.22
N SER A 37 10.11 -4.29 -2.35
CA SER A 37 11.45 -4.85 -2.53
C SER A 37 12.41 -3.89 -3.23
N TYR A 38 13.59 -3.69 -2.64
CA TYR A 38 14.65 -2.80 -3.12
C TYR A 38 15.65 -3.52 -4.04
N GLN A 39 15.17 -4.21 -5.07
CA GLN A 39 16.02 -4.94 -6.01
C GLN A 39 16.55 -4.06 -7.16
N SER A 40 15.89 -2.94 -7.43
CA SER A 40 16.02 -2.15 -8.66
C SER A 40 16.67 -0.79 -8.45
N GLY A 41 17.13 -0.49 -7.23
CA GLY A 41 17.57 0.85 -6.83
C GLY A 41 16.45 1.75 -6.31
N SER A 42 15.22 1.26 -6.26
CA SER A 42 14.02 1.85 -5.67
C SER A 42 13.18 0.73 -5.03
N TYR A 43 12.25 1.07 -4.12
CA TYR A 43 11.24 0.10 -3.67
C TYR A 43 10.16 -0.06 -4.74
N ASP A 44 10.04 -1.27 -5.28
CA ASP A 44 8.90 -1.65 -6.13
C ASP A 44 8.02 -2.70 -5.44
N ILE A 45 6.81 -2.86 -5.94
CA ILE A 45 5.83 -3.83 -5.46
C ILE A 45 6.09 -5.17 -6.13
N TYR A 46 6.20 -6.20 -5.30
CA TYR A 46 6.31 -7.59 -5.70
C TYR A 46 5.18 -8.40 -5.10
N THR A 47 4.85 -9.50 -5.75
CA THR A 47 3.98 -10.55 -5.22
C THR A 47 4.67 -11.90 -5.29
N MET A 48 4.23 -12.83 -4.46
CA MET A 48 4.60 -14.24 -4.53
C MET A 48 3.45 -15.09 -3.96
N ASN A 49 3.48 -16.38 -4.24
CA ASN A 49 2.63 -17.33 -3.53
C ASN A 49 2.99 -17.38 -2.03
N SER A 50 2.07 -17.83 -1.20
CA SER A 50 2.23 -17.96 0.25
C SER A 50 3.40 -18.88 0.68
N ASP A 51 3.79 -19.81 -0.20
CA ASP A 51 4.93 -20.70 -0.05
C ASP A 51 6.27 -20.09 -0.54
N GLY A 52 6.24 -18.85 -1.05
CA GLY A 52 7.39 -18.13 -1.60
C GLY A 52 7.67 -18.40 -3.09
N THR A 53 6.90 -19.26 -3.75
CA THR A 53 7.05 -19.53 -5.18
C THR A 53 6.43 -18.42 -6.05
N ASN A 54 6.73 -18.44 -7.36
CA ASN A 54 6.15 -17.52 -8.34
C ASN A 54 6.28 -16.04 -7.95
N GLN A 55 7.47 -15.64 -7.50
CA GLN A 55 7.75 -14.23 -7.23
C GLN A 55 7.69 -13.42 -8.53
N GLN A 56 6.89 -12.37 -8.53
CA GLN A 56 6.65 -11.48 -9.67
C GLN A 56 6.80 -10.02 -9.23
N ARG A 57 7.41 -9.21 -10.10
CA ARG A 57 7.49 -7.76 -9.94
C ARG A 57 6.25 -7.14 -10.60
N LEU A 58 5.47 -6.37 -9.85
CA LEU A 58 4.27 -5.70 -10.37
C LEU A 58 4.55 -4.29 -10.90
N THR A 59 5.50 -3.59 -10.28
CA THR A 59 5.87 -2.23 -10.69
C THR A 59 7.35 -2.14 -11.01
N ASN A 60 7.70 -1.27 -11.96
CA ASN A 60 9.08 -1.00 -12.32
C ASN A 60 9.26 0.50 -12.54
N THR A 61 9.45 1.23 -11.44
CA THR A 61 9.53 2.69 -11.45
C THR A 61 10.82 3.16 -10.78
N SER A 62 11.20 4.42 -11.03
CA SER A 62 12.35 5.06 -10.38
C SER A 62 12.03 5.69 -9.03
N VAL A 63 10.79 5.53 -8.53
CA VAL A 63 10.31 6.11 -7.28
C VAL A 63 10.08 5.01 -6.25
N ASN A 64 10.05 5.36 -4.96
CA ASN A 64 9.74 4.37 -3.94
C ASN A 64 8.23 4.14 -3.86
N GLU A 65 7.83 2.87 -3.80
CA GLU A 65 6.45 2.44 -3.67
C GLU A 65 6.32 1.55 -2.43
N ARG A 66 5.49 1.97 -1.48
CA ARG A 66 5.40 1.39 -0.13
C ARG A 66 3.98 1.46 0.44
N SER A 67 3.79 0.99 1.67
CA SER A 67 2.53 1.00 2.42
C SER A 67 1.38 0.37 1.63
N LEU A 68 1.68 -0.75 0.99
CA LEU A 68 0.79 -1.48 0.11
C LEU A 68 -0.26 -2.31 0.86
N VAL A 69 -1.49 -2.32 0.35
CA VAL A 69 -2.64 -3.05 0.90
C VAL A 69 -3.47 -3.66 -0.24
N TRP A 70 -3.85 -4.94 -0.09
CA TRP A 70 -4.74 -5.61 -1.03
C TRP A 70 -6.16 -5.07 -0.96
N SER A 71 -6.83 -4.99 -2.11
CA SER A 71 -8.28 -4.82 -2.15
C SER A 71 -8.98 -6.05 -1.56
N PRO A 72 -10.18 -5.90 -0.95
CA PRO A 72 -10.87 -7.03 -0.31
C PRO A 72 -11.26 -8.16 -1.25
N ASP A 73 -11.41 -7.86 -2.55
CA ASP A 73 -11.69 -8.83 -3.61
C ASP A 73 -10.43 -9.49 -4.19
N GLY A 74 -9.23 -9.07 -3.74
CA GLY A 74 -7.95 -9.61 -4.19
C GLY A 74 -7.52 -9.19 -5.60
N THR A 75 -8.22 -8.24 -6.24
CA THR A 75 -7.96 -7.89 -7.65
C THR A 75 -6.95 -6.76 -7.83
N LYS A 76 -6.77 -5.93 -6.79
CA LYS A 76 -5.94 -4.71 -6.82
C LYS A 76 -5.07 -4.59 -5.58
N ILE A 77 -4.05 -3.75 -5.69
CA ILE A 77 -3.26 -3.26 -4.57
C ILE A 77 -3.34 -1.73 -4.58
N VAL A 78 -3.62 -1.13 -3.43
CA VAL A 78 -3.45 0.31 -3.18
C VAL A 78 -2.14 0.52 -2.42
N PHE A 79 -1.41 1.58 -2.73
CA PHE A 79 -0.11 1.85 -2.15
C PHE A 79 0.21 3.34 -2.22
N LYS A 80 1.21 3.80 -1.48
CA LYS A 80 1.78 5.12 -1.68
C LYS A 80 2.99 5.05 -2.61
N ALA A 81 3.18 6.08 -3.42
CA ALA A 81 4.40 6.26 -4.20
C ALA A 81 4.87 7.70 -4.13
N ASP A 82 6.19 7.91 -4.05
CA ASP A 82 6.77 9.23 -4.22
C ASP A 82 6.38 9.75 -5.63
N ASP A 83 6.07 11.03 -5.79
CA ASP A 83 5.73 11.59 -7.11
C ASP A 83 6.95 11.82 -8.04
N GLY A 84 8.16 11.46 -7.58
CA GLY A 84 9.40 11.62 -8.33
C GLY A 84 9.93 13.05 -8.37
N SER A 85 9.35 13.98 -7.62
CA SER A 85 9.85 15.34 -7.50
C SER A 85 11.03 15.41 -6.51
N TRP A 86 12.04 16.21 -6.87
CA TRP A 86 13.25 16.40 -6.06
C TRP A 86 13.01 17.11 -4.72
N ASN A 87 11.80 17.63 -4.48
CA ASN A 87 11.45 18.28 -3.22
C ASN A 87 10.99 17.29 -2.14
N GLY A 88 10.79 16.00 -2.49
CA GLY A 88 10.63 14.87 -1.58
C GLY A 88 9.40 14.91 -0.66
N ASN A 89 8.36 15.70 -0.97
CA ASN A 89 7.25 15.98 -0.02
C ASN A 89 5.85 15.78 -0.63
N THR A 90 5.71 14.89 -1.61
CA THR A 90 4.46 14.69 -2.34
C THR A 90 4.25 13.21 -2.63
N ASP A 91 4.25 12.40 -1.57
CA ASP A 91 3.75 11.03 -1.65
C ASP A 91 2.28 11.05 -2.06
N GLU A 92 1.88 10.14 -2.95
CA GLU A 92 0.53 10.07 -3.46
C GLU A 92 0.02 8.63 -3.44
N ILE A 93 -1.30 8.48 -3.37
CA ILE A 93 -1.95 7.18 -3.37
C ILE A 93 -2.14 6.70 -4.81
N TYR A 94 -1.72 5.47 -5.07
CA TYR A 94 -1.88 4.77 -6.34
C TYR A 94 -2.61 3.46 -6.13
N ALA A 95 -3.24 2.98 -7.20
CA ALA A 95 -3.73 1.60 -7.29
C ALA A 95 -3.19 0.91 -8.54
N ILE A 96 -3.04 -0.40 -8.47
CA ILE A 96 -2.60 -1.26 -9.59
C ILE A 96 -3.38 -2.58 -9.55
N ASN A 97 -3.65 -3.16 -10.72
CA ASN A 97 -4.18 -4.51 -10.81
C ASN A 97 -3.12 -5.55 -10.42
N ILE A 98 -3.56 -6.73 -9.96
CA ILE A 98 -2.63 -7.77 -9.53
C ILE A 98 -1.81 -8.41 -10.66
N ASP A 99 -2.21 -8.20 -11.91
CA ASP A 99 -1.45 -8.56 -13.10
C ASP A 99 -0.41 -7.49 -13.52
N GLY A 100 -0.27 -6.41 -12.75
CA GLY A 100 0.63 -5.29 -13.01
C GLY A 100 0.06 -4.24 -13.99
N THR A 101 -1.17 -4.41 -14.48
CA THR A 101 -1.81 -3.45 -15.38
C THR A 101 -2.52 -2.32 -14.64
N ASN A 102 -2.91 -1.28 -15.37
CA ASN A 102 -3.75 -0.18 -14.85
C ASN A 102 -3.22 0.49 -13.58
N ARG A 103 -1.91 0.74 -13.50
CA ARG A 103 -1.33 1.60 -12.47
C ARG A 103 -1.90 3.02 -12.60
N GLN A 104 -2.65 3.48 -11.61
CA GLN A 104 -3.36 4.76 -11.63
C GLN A 104 -3.04 5.56 -10.38
N ARG A 105 -2.82 6.87 -10.54
CA ARG A 105 -2.74 7.86 -9.46
C ARG A 105 -4.16 8.23 -9.00
N LEU A 106 -4.46 8.08 -7.71
CA LEU A 106 -5.77 8.34 -7.12
C LEU A 106 -5.85 9.71 -6.43
N THR A 107 -4.73 10.22 -5.92
CA THR A 107 -4.63 11.55 -5.30
C THR A 107 -3.62 12.41 -6.08
N ASN A 108 -3.88 13.72 -6.18
CA ASN A 108 -2.99 14.64 -6.89
C ASN A 108 -3.05 16.03 -6.26
N ASN A 109 -2.14 16.29 -5.33
CA ASN A 109 -2.02 17.56 -4.63
C ASN A 109 -0.55 17.86 -4.29
N SER A 110 -0.31 18.95 -3.57
CA SER A 110 1.04 19.41 -3.23
C SER A 110 1.48 19.01 -1.81
N ALA A 111 0.81 18.03 -1.21
CA ALA A 111 1.10 17.52 0.12
C ALA A 111 1.19 16.00 0.10
N GLU A 112 1.76 15.44 1.16
CA GLU A 112 1.91 14.00 1.30
C GLU A 112 0.58 13.33 1.64
N ASP A 113 0.25 12.29 0.87
CA ASP A 113 -0.82 11.32 1.13
C ASP A 113 -0.22 9.94 1.37
N ASN A 114 -0.53 9.33 2.52
CA ASN A 114 0.14 8.11 2.98
C ASN A 114 -0.84 7.07 3.54
N TYR A 115 -0.29 5.86 3.74
CA TYR A 115 -0.90 4.75 4.47
C TYR A 115 -2.36 4.46 4.08
N PRO A 116 -2.62 4.14 2.79
CA PRO A 116 -3.96 3.85 2.33
C PRO A 116 -4.49 2.54 2.93
N SER A 117 -5.80 2.44 3.14
CA SER A 117 -6.50 1.23 3.57
C SER A 117 -7.89 1.14 2.94
N TRP A 118 -8.28 -0.05 2.51
CA TRP A 118 -9.56 -0.31 1.86
C TRP A 118 -10.70 -0.43 2.86
N SER A 119 -11.88 0.05 2.49
CA SER A 119 -13.13 -0.37 3.13
C SER A 119 -13.39 -1.85 2.84
N ARG A 120 -14.08 -2.54 3.75
CA ARG A 120 -14.36 -3.98 3.63
C ARG A 120 -15.14 -4.33 2.36
N ASP A 121 -16.00 -3.43 1.89
CA ASP A 121 -16.78 -3.59 0.66
C ASP A 121 -16.02 -3.18 -0.61
N GLY A 122 -14.76 -2.74 -0.49
CA GLY A 122 -13.89 -2.34 -1.60
C GLY A 122 -14.31 -1.05 -2.30
N LYS A 123 -15.27 -0.29 -1.75
CA LYS A 123 -15.80 0.92 -2.41
C LYS A 123 -15.05 2.20 -2.03
N LYS A 124 -14.34 2.18 -0.90
CA LYS A 124 -13.67 3.36 -0.36
C LYS A 124 -12.24 3.06 0.04
N ILE A 125 -11.43 4.11 0.05
CA ILE A 125 -10.06 4.09 0.55
C ILE A 125 -9.96 5.20 1.59
N ILE A 126 -9.42 4.88 2.77
CA ILE A 126 -8.97 5.87 3.76
C ILE A 126 -7.46 6.01 3.69
N PHE A 127 -6.96 7.21 3.97
CA PHE A 127 -5.54 7.55 3.95
C PHE A 127 -5.30 8.76 4.85
N ASP A 128 -4.07 8.98 5.30
CA ASP A 128 -3.72 10.25 5.93
C ASP A 128 -3.14 11.23 4.91
N SER A 129 -3.47 12.51 5.07
CA SER A 129 -3.09 13.59 4.16
C SER A 129 -2.63 14.80 4.94
N LYS A 130 -1.54 15.43 4.50
CA LYS A 130 -0.99 16.67 5.10
C LYS A 130 -1.52 17.95 4.45
N ARG A 131 -2.52 17.85 3.57
CA ARG A 131 -2.95 18.97 2.70
C ARG A 131 -3.53 20.18 3.43
N ASP A 132 -3.84 20.07 4.72
CA ASP A 132 -4.40 21.13 5.56
C ASP A 132 -3.43 21.69 6.62
N GLY A 133 -2.14 21.36 6.53
CA GLY A 133 -1.09 21.88 7.42
C GLY A 133 -0.64 20.91 8.52
N ASN A 134 -1.47 19.92 8.85
CA ASN A 134 -1.16 18.75 9.70
C ASN A 134 -1.71 17.49 9.02
N TYR A 135 -1.33 16.30 9.50
CA TYR A 135 -1.88 15.06 8.97
C TYR A 135 -3.28 14.81 9.49
N GLU A 136 -4.18 14.48 8.59
CA GLU A 136 -5.59 14.24 8.87
C GLU A 136 -6.08 13.04 8.08
N ILE A 137 -7.08 12.34 8.60
CA ILE A 137 -7.68 11.20 7.91
C ILE A 137 -8.64 11.69 6.85
N TYR A 138 -8.44 11.18 5.64
CA TYR A 138 -9.28 11.39 4.49
C TYR A 138 -9.89 10.08 4.02
N VAL A 139 -11.01 10.19 3.31
CA VAL A 139 -11.66 9.10 2.60
C VAL A 139 -11.95 9.50 1.16
N MET A 140 -11.85 8.55 0.24
CA MET A 140 -12.25 8.70 -1.16
C MET A 140 -12.95 7.44 -1.66
N ASN A 141 -13.61 7.54 -2.80
CA ASN A 141 -14.06 6.37 -3.55
C ASN A 141 -12.85 5.58 -4.07
N ALA A 142 -13.04 4.29 -4.33
CA ALA A 142 -12.03 3.37 -4.87
C ALA A 142 -11.34 3.85 -6.16
N ASP A 143 -12.01 4.70 -6.93
CA ASP A 143 -11.53 5.28 -8.18
C ASP A 143 -10.78 6.62 -8.00
N GLY A 144 -10.63 7.08 -6.76
CA GLY A 144 -9.96 8.34 -6.41
C GLY A 144 -10.89 9.56 -6.29
N THR A 145 -12.17 9.42 -6.64
CA THR A 145 -13.14 10.53 -6.61
C THR A 145 -13.71 10.77 -5.19
N SER A 146 -14.42 11.88 -5.02
CA SER A 146 -15.14 12.22 -3.77
C SER A 146 -14.26 12.22 -2.52
N GLN A 147 -13.11 12.86 -2.58
CA GLN A 147 -12.20 12.97 -1.42
C GLN A 147 -12.80 13.90 -0.36
N ILE A 148 -12.90 13.41 0.88
CA ILE A 148 -13.50 14.11 2.03
C ILE A 148 -12.60 13.94 3.26
N ARG A 149 -12.39 15.03 4.00
CA ARG A 149 -11.69 15.04 5.30
C ARG A 149 -12.61 14.48 6.39
N LEU A 150 -12.14 13.50 7.16
CA LEU A 150 -12.88 12.85 8.25
C LEU A 150 -12.50 13.39 9.64
N THR A 151 -11.23 13.72 9.85
CA THR A 151 -10.74 14.31 11.11
C THR A 151 -10.34 15.77 10.88
N ASN A 152 -10.53 16.62 11.88
CA ASN A 152 -10.10 18.02 11.81
C ASN A 152 -9.79 18.54 13.21
N ASN A 153 -8.51 18.48 13.57
CA ASN A 153 -8.02 19.02 14.83
C ASN A 153 -6.60 19.56 14.66
N SER A 154 -6.00 20.06 15.75
CA SER A 154 -4.67 20.68 15.70
C SER A 154 -3.51 19.68 15.83
N SER A 155 -3.80 18.38 15.93
CA SER A 155 -2.82 17.29 16.09
C SER A 155 -2.80 16.40 14.86
N ASP A 156 -1.72 15.64 14.68
CA ASP A 156 -1.61 14.71 13.56
C ASP A 156 -2.46 13.45 13.82
N ASP A 157 -3.34 13.12 12.88
CA ASP A 157 -4.01 11.83 12.77
C ASP A 157 -3.40 11.04 11.60
N ARG A 158 -2.86 9.85 11.88
CA ARG A 158 -2.06 9.08 10.89
C ARG A 158 -2.33 7.59 10.92
N LYS A 159 -1.93 6.90 9.84
CA LYS A 159 -1.86 5.44 9.70
C LYS A 159 -3.19 4.74 10.02
N PRO A 160 -4.28 5.09 9.32
CA PRO A 160 -5.54 4.38 9.50
C PRO A 160 -5.36 2.90 9.14
N SER A 161 -5.52 2.01 10.13
CA SER A 161 -5.14 0.59 9.98
C SER A 161 -6.29 -0.30 9.52
N CYS A 162 -7.55 0.03 9.86
CA CYS A 162 -8.72 -0.71 9.38
C CYS A 162 -10.05 0.04 9.60
N TRP A 163 -11.07 -0.36 8.83
CA TRP A 163 -12.46 0.03 9.06
C TRP A 163 -13.10 -0.85 10.14
N SER A 164 -13.88 -0.27 11.07
CA SER A 164 -14.58 -1.04 12.09
C SER A 164 -15.66 -1.96 11.47
N PRO A 165 -15.87 -3.17 11.99
CA PRO A 165 -17.05 -3.96 11.64
C PRO A 165 -18.31 -3.28 12.20
N ASN A 166 -19.38 -3.29 11.40
CA ASN A 166 -20.73 -2.98 11.90
C ASN A 166 -21.29 -4.15 12.70
#